data_AF-A0A4C1YH61-F1
#
_entry.id   AF-A0A4C1YH61-F1
#
_cell.length_a   1.000
_cell.length_b   1.000
_cell.length_c   1.000
_cell.angle_alpha   90.00
_cell.angle_beta   90.00
_cell.angle_gamma   90.00
#
_symmetry.space_group_name_H-M   'P 1'
#
loop_
_entity.id
_entity.type
_entity.pdbx_description
1 polymer ?
#
loop_
_entity_poly.entity_id
_entity_poly.type
_entity_poly.pdbx_seq_one_letter_code
_entity_poly.pdbx_strand_id
1 'polypeptide(L)'
;MDEDFPNQTLKEKIETYIMKRFTNGFWGGEDILIAAAEYYLVDVHVIQENADRIIYCPLPPVQQNIFLLFSGNRYDSIVTLQTQELYACQKEFTVK
;
A
#
# COMPACT_ATOMS: atom_id res chain seq x y z
N MET A 1 14.36 14.59 16.94
CA MET A 1 14.34 15.90 16.25
C MET A 1 13.56 15.65 14.98
N ASP A 2 12.29 16.00 15.01
CA ASP A 2 11.43 15.99 13.83
C ASP A 2 11.79 17.23 13.02
N GLU A 3 12.54 17.04 11.93
CA GLU A 3 12.74 18.08 10.94
C GLU A 3 11.46 18.17 10.10
N ASP A 4 10.57 19.06 10.51
CA ASP A 4 9.50 19.57 9.66
C ASP A 4 10.15 20.22 8.43
N PHE A 5 9.94 19.63 7.25
CA PHE A 5 10.24 20.23 5.96
C PHE A 5 8.95 20.86 5.41
N PRO A 6 8.70 22.16 5.65
CA PRO A 6 7.54 22.82 5.07
C PRO A 6 7.85 23.07 3.59
N ASN A 7 6.96 22.61 2.70
CA ASN A 7 6.95 22.78 1.23
C ASN A 7 7.47 21.63 0.34
N GLN A 8 7.64 20.40 0.84
CA GLN A 8 7.82 19.26 -0.08
C GLN A 8 6.49 18.81 -0.68
N THR A 9 6.45 18.70 -2.00
CA THR A 9 5.37 18.02 -2.74
C THR A 9 5.29 16.55 -2.30
N LEU A 10 4.12 15.90 -2.45
CA LEU A 10 3.96 14.48 -2.12
C LEU A 10 5.00 13.60 -2.82
N LYS A 11 5.31 13.92 -4.07
CA LYS A 11 6.35 13.25 -4.85
C LYS A 11 7.73 13.38 -4.19
N GLU A 12 8.12 14.57 -3.74
CA GLU A 12 9.40 14.79 -3.06
C GLU A 12 9.45 14.10 -1.69
N LYS A 13 8.32 14.00 -0.98
CA LYS A 13 8.24 13.22 0.26
C LYS A 13 8.45 11.74 0.00
N ILE A 14 7.81 11.19 -1.03
CA ILE A 14 7.98 9.79 -1.47
C ILE A 14 9.42 9.56 -1.91
N GLU A 15 9.99 10.42 -2.75
CA GLU A 15 11.38 10.30 -3.23
C GLU A 15 12.39 10.45 -2.09
N THR A 16 12.20 11.40 -1.17
CA THR A 16 13.05 11.57 0.02
C THR A 16 12.95 10.36 0.94
N TYR A 17 11.75 9.82 1.14
CA TYR A 17 11.53 8.60 1.91
C TYR A 17 12.21 7.40 1.25
N ILE A 18 12.04 7.22 -0.06
CA ILE A 18 12.70 6.17 -0.84
C ILE A 18 14.22 6.28 -0.71
N MET A 19 14.78 7.48 -0.93
CA MET A 19 16.22 7.73 -0.93
C MET A 19 16.86 7.59 0.46
N LYS A 20 16.15 7.95 1.55
CA LYS A 20 16.63 7.79 2.93
C LYS A 20 16.46 6.36 3.47
N ARG A 21 15.50 5.57 2.97
CA ARG A 21 15.04 4.32 3.62
C ARG A 21 15.15 3.05 2.78
N PHE A 22 15.44 3.10 1.47
CA PHE A 22 15.73 1.89 0.66
C PHE A 22 17.17 1.40 0.84
N THR A 23 17.54 1.07 2.08
CA THR A 23 18.57 0.07 2.33
C THR A 23 17.89 -1.29 2.46
N ASN A 24 18.43 -2.32 1.83
CA ASN A 24 17.89 -3.68 1.94
C ASN A 24 17.69 -4.04 3.42
N GLY A 25 16.48 -4.47 3.78
CA GLY A 25 16.12 -4.89 5.14
C GLY A 25 15.44 -3.81 6.01
N PHE A 26 15.19 -2.62 5.48
CA PHE A 26 14.37 -1.63 6.18
C PHE A 26 12.89 -2.03 6.21
N TRP A 27 12.26 -1.97 7.38
CA TRP A 27 10.84 -2.27 7.57
C TRP A 27 10.00 -1.02 7.28
N GLY A 28 9.06 -1.13 6.33
CA GLY A 28 8.08 -0.07 6.05
C GLY A 28 6.94 -0.05 7.08
N GLY A 29 6.37 1.13 7.31
CA GLY A 29 5.26 1.35 8.23
C GLY A 29 4.00 1.89 7.56
N GLU A 30 3.12 2.49 8.37
CA GLU A 30 1.85 3.06 7.92
C GLU A 30 2.04 4.28 6.99
N ASP A 31 3.09 5.06 7.22
CA ASP A 31 3.46 6.25 6.45
C ASP A 31 3.70 5.95 4.96
N ILE A 32 4.44 4.89 4.66
CA ILE A 32 4.68 4.47 3.27
C ILE A 32 3.44 3.86 2.63
N LEU A 33 2.57 3.21 3.42
CA LEU A 33 1.29 2.70 2.91
C LEU A 33 0.38 3.86 2.50
N ILE A 34 0.26 4.91 3.31
CA ILE A 34 -0.50 6.12 2.97
C ILE A 34 0.07 6.78 1.71
N ALA A 35 1.39 7.00 1.68
CA ALA A 35 2.02 7.64 0.54
C ALA A 35 1.87 6.85 -0.77
N ALA A 36 1.95 5.51 -0.70
CA ALA A 36 1.69 4.65 -1.85
C ALA A 36 0.21 4.69 -2.26
N ALA A 37 -0.71 4.65 -1.29
CA ALA A 37 -2.15 4.69 -1.55
C ALA A 37 -2.57 6.00 -2.23
N GLU A 38 -2.03 7.13 -1.78
CA GLU A 38 -2.19 8.44 -2.43
C GLU A 38 -1.63 8.45 -3.85
N TYR A 39 -0.42 7.93 -4.05
CA TYR A 39 0.25 7.93 -5.35
C TYR A 39 -0.45 7.06 -6.39
N TYR A 40 -0.91 5.87 -6.00
CA TYR A 40 -1.58 4.92 -6.89
C TYR A 40 -3.11 5.09 -6.94
N LEU A 41 -3.68 5.99 -6.13
CA LEU A 41 -5.12 6.23 -6.01
C LEU A 41 -5.90 4.94 -5.70
N VAL A 42 -5.39 4.18 -4.73
CA VAL A 42 -6.00 2.92 -4.25
C VAL A 42 -6.44 3.07 -2.79
N ASP A 43 -7.48 2.33 -2.42
CA ASP A 43 -7.87 2.17 -1.01
C ASP A 43 -7.03 1.05 -0.38
N VAL A 44 -6.49 1.28 0.82
CA VAL A 44 -5.66 0.30 1.52
C VAL A 44 -6.30 -0.05 2.86
N HIS A 45 -6.73 -1.30 2.94
CA HIS A 45 -7.28 -1.95 4.12
C HIS A 45 -6.18 -2.75 4.82
N VAL A 46 -5.99 -2.52 6.11
CA VAL A 46 -5.14 -3.36 6.97
C VAL A 46 -5.98 -4.07 8.01
N ILE A 47 -5.94 -5.39 7.96
CA ILE A 47 -6.60 -6.27 8.91
C ILE A 47 -5.59 -6.62 10.01
N GLN A 48 -5.97 -6.40 11.27
CA GLN A 48 -5.15 -6.72 12.45
C GLN A 48 -6.06 -7.22 13.58
N GLU A 49 -5.75 -8.39 14.18
CA GLU A 49 -6.43 -8.93 15.38
C GLU A 49 -7.98 -8.94 15.30
N ASN A 50 -8.54 -9.21 14.12
CA ASN A 50 -9.98 -9.18 13.80
C ASN A 50 -10.61 -7.78 13.64
N ALA A 51 -9.81 -6.72 13.62
CA ALA A 51 -10.24 -5.39 13.21
C ALA A 51 -9.83 -5.14 11.75
N ASP A 52 -10.74 -4.56 10.95
CA ASP A 52 -10.42 -3.98 9.65
C ASP A 52 -10.20 -2.48 9.83
N ARG A 53 -8.99 -2.02 9.50
CA ARG A 53 -8.59 -0.61 9.59
C ARG A 53 -8.29 -0.09 8.19
N ILE A 54 -9.11 0.85 7.74
CA ILE A 54 -8.83 1.63 6.53
C ILE A 54 -7.78 2.67 6.89
N ILE A 55 -6.63 2.60 6.23
CA ILE A 55 -5.51 3.50 6.49
C ILE A 55 -5.58 4.73 5.58
N TYR A 56 -6.09 4.53 4.37
CA TYR A 56 -6.27 5.61 3.41
C TYR A 56 -7.42 5.29 2.46
N CYS A 57 -8.42 6.17 2.43
CA CYS A 57 -9.53 6.11 1.48
C CYS A 57 -9.49 7.35 0.58
N PRO A 58 -9.09 7.23 -0.70
CA PRO A 58 -9.13 8.38 -1.60
C PRO A 58 -10.58 8.83 -1.81
N LEU A 59 -10.79 10.14 -1.99
CA LEU A 59 -12.10 10.65 -2.41
C LEU A 59 -12.54 9.95 -3.71
N PRO A 60 -13.81 9.54 -3.84
CA PRO A 60 -14.28 8.79 -5.00
C PRO A 60 -13.95 9.48 -6.34
N PRO A 61 -13.74 8.71 -7.42
CA PRO A 61 -13.90 7.25 -7.51
C PRO A 61 -12.64 6.49 -7.06
N VAL A 62 -12.79 5.62 -6.06
CA VAL A 62 -11.75 4.64 -5.70
C VAL A 62 -11.61 3.64 -6.85
N GLN A 63 -10.40 3.49 -7.39
CA GLN A 63 -10.20 2.62 -8.55
C GLN A 63 -10.04 1.15 -8.14
N GLN A 64 -9.38 0.86 -7.01
CA GLN A 64 -9.09 -0.50 -6.56
C GLN A 64 -8.88 -0.54 -5.03
N ASN A 65 -9.23 -1.68 -4.41
CA ASN A 65 -9.00 -1.94 -2.99
C ASN A 65 -7.84 -2.93 -2.83
N ILE A 66 -6.91 -2.62 -1.94
CA ILE A 66 -5.78 -3.46 -1.54
C ILE A 66 -5.99 -3.90 -0.10
N PHE A 67 -5.84 -5.19 0.17
CA PHE A 67 -5.99 -5.77 1.51
C PHE A 67 -4.65 -6.32 1.99
N LEU A 68 -4.27 -5.94 3.20
CA LEU A 68 -3.06 -6.39 3.87
C LEU A 68 -3.41 -6.96 5.24
N LEU A 69 -2.75 -8.04 5.64
CA LEU A 69 -2.76 -8.56 7.00
C LEU A 69 -1.56 -7.98 7.73
N PHE A 70 -1.77 -7.35 8.89
CA PHE A 70 -0.68 -6.95 9.76
C PHE A 70 -0.65 -7.83 11.02
N SER A 71 0.47 -8.51 11.24
CA SER A 71 0.67 -9.43 12.37
C SER A 71 2.04 -9.20 13.01
N GLY A 72 2.03 -8.68 14.25
CA GLY A 72 3.24 -8.36 15.01
C GLY A 72 4.02 -7.20 14.40
N ASN A 73 4.94 -7.51 13.49
CA ASN A 73 5.75 -6.54 12.75
C ASN A 73 5.74 -6.77 11.23
N ARG A 74 4.90 -7.67 10.73
CA ARG A 74 4.90 -8.11 9.33
C ARG A 74 3.59 -7.79 8.63
N TYR A 75 3.71 -7.37 7.38
CA TYR A 75 2.61 -7.26 6.43
C TYR A 75 2.61 -8.46 5.47
N ASP A 76 1.45 -9.08 5.28
CA ASP A 76 1.20 -10.08 4.25
C ASP A 76 0.04 -9.60 3.35
N SER A 77 0.06 -9.93 2.06
CA SER A 77 -1.04 -9.58 1.17
C SER A 77 -2.21 -10.54 1.35
N ILE A 78 -3.44 -9.99 1.32
CA ILE A 78 -4.66 -10.76 1.24
C ILE A 78 -5.28 -10.51 -0.13
N VAL A 79 -5.73 -11.57 -0.78
CA VAL A 79 -6.50 -11.49 -2.02
C VAL A 79 -7.87 -12.08 -1.79
N THR A 80 -8.91 -11.45 -2.35
CA THR A 80 -10.23 -12.07 -2.37
C THR A 80 -10.24 -13.23 -3.36
N LEU A 81 -11.12 -14.21 -3.16
CA LEU A 81 -11.31 -15.32 -4.12
C LEU A 81 -11.62 -14.79 -5.53
N GLN A 82 -12.42 -13.73 -5.63
CA GLN A 82 -12.74 -13.08 -6.90
C GLN A 82 -11.50 -12.47 -7.57
N THR A 83 -10.61 -11.83 -6.80
CA THR A 83 -9.33 -11.31 -7.32
C THR A 83 -8.42 -12.45 -7.76
N GLN A 84 -8.42 -13.57 -7.04
CA GLN A 84 -7.65 -14.75 -7.39
C GLN A 84 -8.13 -15.39 -8.70
N GLU A 85 -9.44 -15.46 -8.92
CA GLU A 85 -10.03 -15.90 -10.19
C GLU A 85 -9.63 -15.00 -11.35
N LEU A 86 -9.62 -13.68 -11.16
CA LEU A 86 -9.16 -12.74 -12.18
C LEU A 86 -7.68 -12.96 -12.56
N TYR A 87 -6.81 -13.20 -11.58
CA TYR A 87 -5.40 -13.53 -11.85
C TYR A 87 -5.25 -14.88 -12.56
N ALA A 88 -6.10 -15.86 -12.24
CA ALA A 88 -6.11 -17.15 -12.93
C ALA A 88 -6.53 -16.99 -14.40
N CYS A 89 -7.62 -16.25 -14.66
CA CYS A 89 -8.07 -15.96 -16.02
C CYS A 89 -7.02 -15.19 -16.83
N GLN A 90 -6.32 -14.21 -16.24
CA GLN A 90 -5.27 -13.46 -16.95
C GLN A 90 -4.07 -14.35 -17.37
N LYS A 91 -3.73 -15.37 -16.58
CA LYS A 91 -2.69 -16.34 -16.95
C LYS A 91 -3.07 -17.18 -18.17
N GLU A 92 -4.36 -17.45 -18.38
CA GLU A 92 -4.84 -18.21 -19.55
C GLU A 92 -4.75 -17.43 -20.86
N PHE A 93 -4.80 -16.09 -20.82
CA PHE A 93 -4.65 -15.24 -22.01
C PHE A 93 -3.19 -14.90 -22.37
N THR A 94 -2.23 -15.28 -21.53
CA THR A 94 -0.78 -15.01 -21.74
C THR A 94 -0.03 -16.27 -22.19
N VAL A 95 -0.69 -17.13 -22.95
CA VAL A 95 -0.06 -18.21 -23.71
C VAL A 95 -0.44 -18.04 -25.19
N LYS A 96 0.31 -17.20 -25.89
CA LYS A 96 0.43 -17.21 -27.35
C LYS A 96 1.87 -16.88 -27.73
#